data_AF-A0A1M5ESA0-F1
#
_entry.id   AF-A0A1M5ESA0-F1
#
_cell.length_a   1.000
_cell.length_b   1.000
_cell.length_c   1.000
_cell.angle_alpha   90.00
_cell.angle_beta   90.00
_cell.angle_gamma   90.00
#
_symmetry.space_group_name_H-M   'P 1'
#
loop_
_entity.id
_entity.type
_entity.pdbx_description
1 polymer ?
#
loop_
_entity_poly.entity_id
_entity_poly.type
_entity_poly.pdbx_seq_one_letter_code
_entity_poly.pdbx_strand_id
1 'polypeptide(L)'
;MGLLNIIRRMALREKLPLREIARRTGMSRNTIKKYLNAGTIEPQFATPERHSKLDPFAEKLAGWLKTEAGKSRKQRRTLKQMHADLVVLGFDGSYNRVAAFARDRVGRGKDRQVNMRFLAMANHYVFDPAFCNP
;
A
#
# COMPACT_ATOMS: atom_id res chain seq x y z
N MET A 1 -25.19 -3.48 -5.01
CA MET A 1 -25.60 -4.83 -4.58
C MET A 1 -24.46 -5.80 -4.86
N GLY A 2 -23.73 -6.25 -3.84
CA GLY A 2 -22.57 -7.14 -4.04
C GLY A 2 -22.95 -8.50 -4.63
N LEU A 3 -22.05 -9.09 -5.41
CA LEU A 3 -22.22 -10.38 -6.10
C LEU A 3 -22.71 -11.51 -5.17
N LEU A 4 -22.21 -11.53 -3.93
CA LEU A 4 -22.62 -12.49 -2.89
C LEU A 4 -24.11 -12.40 -2.54
N ASN A 5 -24.69 -11.19 -2.52
CA ASN A 5 -26.11 -11.01 -2.20
C ASN A 5 -27.00 -11.54 -3.33
N ILE A 6 -26.58 -11.42 -4.59
CA ILE A 6 -27.30 -11.96 -5.75
C ILE A 6 -27.29 -13.50 -5.69
N ILE A 7 -26.12 -14.10 -5.45
CA ILE A 7 -25.97 -15.57 -5.30
C ILE A 7 -26.86 -16.11 -4.17
N ARG A 8 -26.90 -15.41 -3.03
CA ARG A 8 -27.74 -15.78 -1.89
C ARG A 8 -29.23 -15.67 -2.19
N ARG A 9 -29.65 -14.60 -2.87
CA ARG A 9 -31.04 -14.44 -3.31
C ARG A 9 -31.46 -15.60 -4.22
N MET A 10 -30.64 -15.91 -5.23
CA MET A 10 -30.89 -17.01 -6.16
C MET A 10 -30.98 -18.37 -5.46
N ALA A 11 -30.09 -18.65 -4.50
CA ALA A 11 -30.04 -19.94 -3.82
C ALA A 11 -31.09 -20.10 -2.69
N LEU A 12 -31.23 -19.09 -1.83
CA LEU A 12 -32.00 -19.20 -0.58
C LEU A 12 -33.46 -18.74 -0.75
N ARG A 13 -33.71 -17.73 -1.59
CA ARG A 13 -35.05 -17.17 -1.82
C ARG A 13 -35.70 -17.78 -3.07
N GLU A 14 -34.99 -17.77 -4.20
CA GLU A 14 -35.50 -18.27 -5.48
C GLU A 14 -35.33 -19.81 -5.61
N LYS A 15 -34.60 -20.46 -4.69
CA LYS A 15 -34.34 -21.91 -4.65
C LYS A 15 -33.80 -22.49 -5.96
N LEU A 16 -33.05 -21.70 -6.73
CA LEU A 16 -32.45 -22.15 -7.98
C LEU A 16 -31.37 -23.21 -7.72
N PRO A 17 -31.24 -24.22 -8.59
CA PRO A 17 -30.18 -25.22 -8.45
C PRO A 17 -28.81 -24.56 -8.66
N LEU A 18 -27.78 -25.00 -7.90
CA LEU A 18 -26.42 -24.43 -7.96
C LEU A 18 -25.82 -24.43 -9.37
N ARG A 19 -26.23 -25.37 -10.23
CA ARG A 19 -25.81 -25.44 -11.64
C ARG A 19 -26.32 -24.25 -12.45
N GLU A 20 -27.55 -23.80 -12.18
CA GLU A 20 -28.17 -22.67 -12.87
C GLU A 20 -27.56 -21.35 -12.38
N ILE A 21 -27.29 -21.24 -11.08
CA ILE A 21 -26.55 -20.11 -10.50
C ILE A 21 -25.16 -20.01 -11.13
N ALA A 22 -24.46 -21.13 -11.34
CA ALA A 22 -23.16 -21.16 -12.01
C ALA A 22 -23.22 -20.66 -13.46
N ARG A 23 -24.25 -21.05 -14.23
CA ARG A 23 -24.43 -20.54 -15.60
C ARG A 23 -24.68 -19.04 -15.65
N ARG A 24 -25.50 -18.52 -14.73
CA ARG A 24 -25.88 -17.10 -14.70
C ARG A 24 -24.78 -16.18 -14.18
N THR A 25 -23.98 -16.65 -13.23
CA THR A 25 -22.92 -15.85 -12.59
C THR A 25 -21.53 -16.08 -13.16
N GLY A 26 -21.35 -17.11 -14.01
CA GLY A 26 -20.04 -17.50 -14.53
C GLY A 26 -19.10 -18.10 -13.48
N MET A 27 -19.59 -18.36 -12.27
CA MET A 27 -18.78 -18.87 -11.16
C MET A 27 -18.83 -20.40 -11.08
N SER A 28 -17.74 -21.01 -10.62
CA SER A 28 -17.71 -22.45 -10.38
C SER A 28 -18.74 -22.85 -9.29
N ARG A 29 -19.33 -24.03 -9.44
CA ARG A 29 -20.25 -24.59 -8.43
C ARG A 29 -19.58 -24.70 -7.06
N ASN A 30 -18.27 -24.95 -7.02
CA ASN A 30 -17.48 -25.03 -5.78
C ASN A 30 -17.39 -23.67 -5.09
N THR A 31 -17.20 -22.59 -5.85
CA THR A 31 -17.14 -21.23 -5.31
C THR A 31 -18.51 -20.80 -4.77
N ILE A 32 -19.59 -21.10 -5.50
CA ILE A 32 -20.96 -20.84 -5.04
C ILE A 32 -21.25 -21.61 -3.75
N LYS A 33 -20.89 -22.91 -3.69
CA LYS A 33 -21.05 -23.73 -2.48
C LYS A 33 -20.25 -23.17 -1.30
N LYS A 34 -19.00 -22.76 -1.53
CA LYS A 34 -18.15 -22.10 -0.53
C LYS A 34 -18.81 -20.83 0.01
N TYR A 35 -19.35 -19.99 -0.88
CA TYR A 35 -19.99 -18.72 -0.50
C TYR A 35 -21.31 -18.89 0.25
N LEU A 36 -22.11 -19.90 -0.10
CA LEU A 36 -23.33 -20.21 0.64
C LEU A 36 -23.02 -20.75 2.03
N ASN A 37 -22.00 -21.59 2.17
CA ASN A 37 -21.55 -22.14 3.45
C ASN A 37 -20.87 -21.10 4.35
N ALA A 38 -20.14 -20.14 3.77
CA ALA A 38 -19.38 -19.15 4.52
C ALA A 38 -20.25 -18.15 5.30
N GLY A 39 -21.55 -18.04 5.02
CA GLY A 39 -22.50 -17.35 5.91
C GLY A 39 -22.40 -15.82 5.94
N THR A 40 -21.27 -15.22 5.62
CA THR A 40 -21.01 -13.78 5.47
C THR A 40 -19.51 -13.64 5.16
N ILE A 41 -19.07 -12.48 4.66
CA ILE A 41 -17.67 -12.10 4.39
C ILE A 41 -17.28 -12.24 2.91
N GLU A 42 -17.06 -11.08 2.29
CA GLU A 42 -16.28 -10.97 1.07
C GLU A 42 -14.93 -11.67 1.28
N PRO A 43 -14.42 -12.47 0.33
CA PRO A 43 -13.18 -13.19 0.54
C PRO A 43 -12.05 -12.20 0.87
N GLN A 44 -11.64 -12.15 2.15
CA GLN A 44 -10.43 -11.45 2.55
C GLN A 44 -9.24 -12.31 2.15
N PHE A 45 -8.55 -11.88 1.11
CA PHE A 45 -7.27 -12.46 0.75
C PHE A 45 -6.23 -11.92 1.74
N ALA A 46 -5.83 -12.76 2.69
CA ALA A 46 -4.70 -12.44 3.55
C ALA A 46 -3.44 -12.35 2.68
N THR A 47 -2.86 -11.16 2.56
CA THR A 47 -1.53 -11.01 1.97
C THR A 47 -0.53 -11.50 3.01
N PRO A 48 0.29 -12.52 2.73
CA PRO A 48 1.28 -12.99 3.70
C PRO A 48 2.26 -11.87 4.02
N GLU A 49 2.62 -11.71 5.30
CA GLU A 49 3.68 -10.80 5.73
C GLU A 49 5.01 -11.27 5.12
N ARG A 50 5.55 -10.48 4.18
CA ARG A 50 6.84 -10.75 3.56
C ARG A 50 7.90 -9.90 4.24
N HIS A 51 8.74 -10.54 5.05
CA HIS A 51 9.89 -9.87 5.62
C HIS A 51 10.84 -9.40 4.50
N SER A 52 11.23 -8.14 4.55
CA SER A 52 12.24 -7.55 3.69
C SER A 52 13.60 -7.64 4.37
N LYS A 53 14.68 -7.80 3.58
CA LYS A 53 16.07 -7.73 4.07
C LYS A 53 16.39 -6.42 4.80
N LEU A 54 15.57 -5.39 4.60
CA LEU A 54 15.70 -4.09 5.23
C LEU A 54 15.00 -4.01 6.61
N ASP A 55 14.18 -4.99 6.98
CA ASP A 55 13.42 -4.98 8.23
C ASP A 55 14.32 -4.90 9.48
N PRO A 56 15.46 -5.62 9.56
CA PRO A 56 16.38 -5.47 10.69
C PRO A 56 16.97 -4.06 10.84
N PHE A 57 17.00 -3.30 9.75
CA PHE A 57 17.56 -1.94 9.70
C PHE A 57 16.49 -0.86 9.65
N ALA A 58 15.20 -1.22 9.66
CA ALA A 58 14.09 -0.30 9.43
C ALA A 58 14.03 0.82 10.48
N GLU A 59 14.13 0.47 11.76
CA GLU A 59 14.13 1.44 12.87
C GLU A 59 15.32 2.41 12.77
N LYS A 60 16.51 1.89 12.46
CA LYS A 60 17.73 2.70 12.32
C LYS A 60 17.64 3.68 11.15
N LEU A 61 17.19 3.18 9.99
CA LEU A 61 17.01 4.01 8.80
C LEU A 61 15.91 5.06 9.03
N ALA A 62 14.81 4.71 9.71
CA ALA A 62 13.76 5.64 10.08
C ALA A 62 14.29 6.73 11.04
N GLY A 63 15.13 6.36 12.01
CA GLY A 63 15.81 7.31 12.90
C GLY A 63 16.67 8.31 12.12
N TRP A 64 17.51 7.81 11.20
CA TRP A 64 18.33 8.69 10.35
C TRP A 64 17.49 9.61 9.48
N LEU A 65 16.42 9.13 8.86
CA LEU A 65 15.53 9.96 8.04
C LEU A 65 14.90 11.10 8.86
N LYS A 66 14.49 10.84 10.11
CA LYS A 66 13.96 11.86 11.02
C LYS A 66 15.02 12.91 11.39
N THR A 67 16.22 12.49 11.76
CA THR A 67 17.32 13.42 12.12
C THR A 67 17.68 14.30 10.93
N GLU A 68 17.70 13.74 9.72
CA GLU A 68 18.11 14.44 8.50
C GLU A 68 17.01 15.39 7.97
N ALA A 69 15.74 15.12 8.28
CA ALA A 69 14.64 16.03 7.96
C ALA A 69 14.81 17.41 8.64
N GLY A 70 15.34 17.44 9.88
CA GLY A 70 15.57 18.68 10.63
C GLY A 70 16.81 19.48 10.18
N LYS A 71 17.72 18.90 9.39
CA LYS A 71 18.93 19.58 8.93
C LYS A 71 18.67 20.45 7.70
N SER A 72 19.48 21.50 7.59
CA SER A 72 19.54 22.35 6.39
C SER A 72 19.93 21.52 5.15
N ARG A 73 19.46 21.93 3.97
CA ARG A 73 19.71 21.19 2.72
C ARG A 73 21.19 20.89 2.46
N LYS A 74 22.09 21.80 2.85
CA LYS A 74 23.54 21.65 2.65
C LYS A 74 24.18 20.64 3.61
N GLN A 75 23.58 20.43 4.79
CA GLN A 75 24.08 19.54 5.84
C GLN A 75 23.37 18.17 5.84
N ARG A 76 22.28 18.04 5.08
CA ARG A 76 21.49 16.82 5.01
C ARG A 76 22.23 15.74 4.22
N ARG A 77 22.41 14.57 4.84
CA ARG A 77 22.93 13.37 4.18
C ARG A 77 21.97 12.88 3.10
N THR A 78 22.54 12.41 2.00
CA THR A 78 21.80 11.83 0.88
C THR A 78 21.42 10.38 1.17
N LEU A 79 20.38 9.87 0.51
CA LEU A 79 19.99 8.46 0.61
C LEU A 79 21.09 7.50 0.15
N LYS A 80 21.95 7.92 -0.80
CA LYS A 80 23.11 7.13 -1.22
C LYS A 80 24.13 6.97 -0.09
N GLN A 81 24.37 8.05 0.68
CA GLN A 81 25.23 7.99 1.87
C GLN A 81 24.62 7.11 2.95
N MET A 82 23.32 7.23 3.23
CA MET A 82 22.64 6.35 4.17
C MET A 82 22.69 4.88 3.76
N HIS A 83 22.56 4.58 2.45
CA HIS A 83 22.72 3.23 1.94
C HIS A 83 24.15 2.72 2.16
N ALA A 84 25.18 3.54 1.90
CA ALA A 84 26.56 3.15 2.18
C ALA A 84 26.76 2.87 3.68
N ASP A 85 26.20 3.71 4.56
CA ASP A 85 26.24 3.50 6.01
C ASP A 85 25.53 2.19 6.40
N LEU A 86 24.42 1.84 5.75
CA LEU A 86 23.74 0.55 5.96
C LEU A 86 24.59 -0.64 5.49
N VAL A 87 25.26 -0.53 4.34
CA VAL A 87 26.14 -1.59 3.83
C VAL A 87 27.29 -1.86 4.81
N VAL A 88 27.87 -0.82 5.41
CA VAL A 88 28.88 -0.96 6.46
C VAL A 88 28.34 -1.70 7.69
N LEU A 89 27.04 -1.57 7.97
CA LEU A 89 26.36 -2.27 9.07
C LEU A 89 25.93 -3.70 8.71
N GLY A 90 26.27 -4.18 7.51
CA GLY A 90 25.94 -5.54 7.06
C GLY A 90 24.66 -5.66 6.24
N PHE A 91 24.12 -4.55 5.72
CA PHE A 91 23.01 -4.60 4.77
C PHE A 91 23.50 -5.05 3.39
N ASP A 92 22.96 -6.16 2.89
CA ASP A 92 23.29 -6.76 1.58
C ASP A 92 22.27 -6.43 0.49
N GLY A 93 21.27 -5.60 0.79
CA GLY A 93 20.20 -5.25 -0.13
C GLY A 93 20.55 -4.11 -1.08
N SER A 94 19.67 -3.86 -2.05
CA SER A 94 19.89 -2.80 -3.04
C SER A 94 19.51 -1.41 -2.52
N TYR A 95 20.18 -0.38 -3.05
CA TYR A 95 19.81 1.03 -2.88
C TYR A 95 18.32 1.28 -3.14
N ASN A 96 17.74 0.61 -4.15
CA ASN A 96 16.32 0.77 -4.50
C ASN A 96 15.39 0.37 -3.35
N ARG A 97 15.76 -0.60 -2.52
CA ARG A 97 14.99 -0.99 -1.34
C ARG A 97 15.02 0.10 -0.27
N VAL A 98 16.19 0.69 -0.02
CA VAL A 98 16.38 1.85 0.89
C VAL A 98 15.59 3.06 0.40
N ALA A 99 15.63 3.35 -0.91
CA ALA A 99 14.90 4.45 -1.52
C ALA A 99 13.38 4.23 -1.50
N ALA A 100 12.91 2.98 -1.66
CA ALA A 100 11.49 2.64 -1.50
C ALA A 100 11.04 2.86 -0.04
N PHE A 101 11.80 2.36 0.93
CA PHE A 101 11.51 2.57 2.35
C PHE A 101 11.47 4.05 2.73
N ALA A 102 12.44 4.84 2.25
CA ALA A 102 12.47 6.27 2.51
C ALA A 102 11.28 7.01 1.90
N ARG A 103 10.80 6.61 0.71
CA ARG A 103 9.58 7.17 0.11
C ARG A 103 8.33 6.83 0.91
N ASP A 104 8.16 5.57 1.32
CA ASP A 104 7.03 5.16 2.14
C ASP A 104 7.01 5.87 3.49
N ARG A 105 8.18 6.12 4.09
CA ARG A 105 8.29 6.80 5.39
C ARG A 105 8.15 8.32 5.29
N VAL A 106 8.56 8.92 4.17
CA VAL A 106 8.37 10.34 3.86
C VAL A 106 7.07 10.51 3.07
N GLY A 107 5.94 10.10 3.68
CA GLY A 107 4.56 10.34 3.19
C GLY A 107 4.24 9.84 1.77
N ARG A 108 3.21 8.99 1.64
CA ARG A 108 2.66 8.66 0.31
C ARG A 108 1.79 9.80 -0.22
N GLY A 109 1.98 10.19 -1.48
CA GLY A 109 1.10 11.14 -2.18
C GLY A 109 0.97 12.52 -1.53
N LYS A 110 -0.26 12.90 -1.14
CA LYS A 110 -0.63 14.24 -0.64
C LYS A 110 -0.05 14.59 0.74
N ASP A 111 0.50 13.62 1.47
CA ASP A 111 1.13 13.83 2.79
C ASP A 111 2.58 14.36 2.70
N ARG A 112 3.02 14.76 1.51
CA ARG A 112 4.32 15.38 1.32
C ARG A 112 4.29 16.77 1.96
N GLN A 113 5.16 17.03 2.94
CA GLN A 113 5.37 18.38 3.44
C GLN A 113 5.87 19.28 2.30
N VAL A 114 4.99 20.16 1.83
CA VAL A 114 5.28 21.12 0.77
C VAL A 114 5.92 22.36 1.39
N ASN A 115 6.90 22.94 0.71
CA ASN A 115 7.51 24.19 1.15
C ASN A 115 6.44 25.29 1.24
N MET A 116 6.42 26.06 2.34
CA MET A 116 5.47 27.15 2.57
C MET A 116 5.36 28.13 1.39
N ARG A 117 6.47 28.42 0.69
CA ARG A 117 6.45 29.29 -0.50
C ARG A 117 5.67 28.69 -1.66
N PHE A 118 5.78 27.38 -1.86
CA PHE A 118 5.05 26.67 -2.92
C PHE A 118 3.57 26.52 -2.55
N LEU A 119 3.25 26.28 -1.28
CA LEU A 119 1.86 26.26 -0.79
C LEU A 119 1.19 27.63 -0.96
N ALA A 120 1.89 28.72 -0.65
CA ALA A 120 1.39 30.09 -0.86
C ALA A 120 1.09 30.37 -2.35
N MET A 121 1.98 29.93 -3.25
CA MET A 121 1.76 30.03 -4.69
C MET A 121 0.56 29.20 -5.16
N ALA A 122 0.44 27.94 -4.73
CA ALA A 122 -0.68 27.06 -5.10
C ALA A 122 -2.03 27.62 -4.64
N ASN A 123 -2.09 28.18 -3.43
CA ASN A 123 -3.28 28.85 -2.90
C ASN A 123 -3.61 30.13 -3.68
N HIS A 124 -2.60 30.93 -4.05
CA HIS A 124 -2.80 32.16 -4.82
C HIS A 124 -3.39 31.89 -6.22
N TYR A 125 -2.92 30.83 -6.87
CA TYR A 125 -3.37 30.45 -8.21
C TYR A 125 -4.46 29.37 -8.23
N VAL A 126 -4.99 29.01 -7.06
CA VAL A 126 -6.13 28.09 -6.87
C VAL A 126 -5.95 26.78 -7.64
N PHE A 127 -4.80 26.13 -7.48
CA PHE A 127 -4.58 24.79 -8.05
C PHE A 127 -4.09 23.81 -6.99
N ASP A 128 -4.64 22.60 -7.03
CA ASP A 128 -4.22 21.51 -6.15
C ASP A 128 -2.92 20.89 -6.66
N PRO A 129 -1.83 20.90 -5.87
CA PRO A 129 -0.59 20.28 -6.29
C PRO A 129 -0.75 18.76 -6.34
N ALA A 130 -0.74 18.21 -7.56
CA ALA A 130 -0.67 16.78 -7.82
C ALA A 130 0.77 16.37 -8.12
N PHE A 131 1.35 15.47 -7.32
CA PHE A 131 2.68 14.93 -7.57
C PHE A 131 2.57 13.64 -8.40
N CYS A 132 3.29 13.57 -9.52
CA CYS A 132 3.18 12.50 -10.52
C CYS A 132 3.80 11.14 -10.12
N ASN A 133 3.79 10.74 -8.84
CA ASN A 133 4.25 9.41 -8.45
C ASN A 133 3.33 8.81 -7.37
N PRO A 134 3.01 7.50 -7.45
CA PRO A 134 2.11 6.82 -6.51
C PRO A 134 2.67 6.76 -5.09
#